data_AF-A0A8S3SGF4-F1
#
_entry.id   AF-A0A8S3SGF4-F1
#
_cell.length_a   1.000
_cell.length_b   1.000
_cell.length_c   1.000
_cell.angle_alpha   90.00
_cell.angle_beta   90.00
_cell.angle_gamma   90.00
#
_symmetry.space_group_name_H-M   'P 1'
#
loop_
_entity.id
_entity.type
_entity.pdbx_description
1 polymer ?
#
loop_
_entity_poly.entity_id
_entity_poly.type
_entity_poly.pdbx_seq_one_letter_code
_entity_poly.pdbx_strand_id
1 'polypeptide(L)'
;MRKDISLRKCKEIDMTAFKKDIVDCFSCTGIDSSVEQQVEHYRGNLSNIFDKHAPVTIKSVVLRPNTEWYSDDLNNAKRDKRKAERKWRDSKLEVHHQIFKEKCRTFGKLLYIAKETYYSSKIENCGNDHKQLFKLTKHLMGKQQQTPLPSSSSDLELSNSFADFFVNKVVTIRDGLRDQNTSKAKTTQNSATWTKWTSSQTYPGYQPMLLYLEKVGNVETKMDDKHTLVTNQCCSTLQRGNKMDDKHTLVTNQCCSTLVKSMTRGHKHSTITSTIFT
;
A
#
# COMPACT_ATOMS: atom_id res chain seq x y z
N MET A 1 -6.39 -12.52 2.88
CA MET A 1 -7.00 -13.87 2.82
C MET A 1 -5.98 -14.83 2.22
N ARG A 2 -5.77 -16.00 2.82
CA ARG A 2 -4.93 -17.05 2.25
C ARG A 2 -5.83 -18.18 1.75
N LYS A 3 -5.45 -18.81 0.65
CA LYS A 3 -6.10 -20.00 0.11
C LYS A 3 -5.06 -21.10 0.02
N ASP A 4 -5.41 -22.25 0.56
CA ASP A 4 -4.58 -23.43 0.45
C ASP A 4 -4.90 -24.14 -0.86
N ILE A 5 -3.84 -24.49 -1.60
CA ILE A 5 -3.93 -25.21 -2.86
C ILE A 5 -3.08 -26.47 -2.77
N SER A 6 -3.66 -27.58 -3.26
CA SER A 6 -2.98 -28.85 -3.38
C SER A 6 -2.20 -28.88 -4.69
N LEU A 7 -0.90 -29.17 -4.60
CA LEU A 7 0.01 -29.18 -5.74
C LEU A 7 0.90 -30.43 -5.69
N ARG A 8 1.25 -30.97 -6.86
CA ARG A 8 2.23 -32.03 -7.01
C ARG A 8 3.39 -31.52 -7.87
N LYS A 9 4.62 -31.86 -7.49
CA LYS A 9 5.82 -31.45 -8.21
C LYS A 9 6.12 -32.38 -9.39
N CYS A 10 5.18 -32.49 -10.34
CA CYS A 10 5.30 -33.46 -11.44
C CYS A 10 6.52 -33.23 -12.35
N LYS A 11 7.09 -32.02 -12.37
CA LYS A 11 8.29 -31.68 -13.16
C LYS A 11 9.61 -32.10 -12.50
N GLU A 12 9.58 -32.40 -11.21
CA GLU A 12 10.77 -32.83 -10.44
C GLU A 12 10.81 -34.37 -10.28
N ILE A 13 9.90 -35.10 -10.93
CA ILE A 13 9.91 -36.57 -10.91
C ILE A 13 11.19 -37.07 -11.59
N ASP A 14 11.93 -37.94 -10.89
CA ASP A 14 12.99 -38.71 -11.51
C ASP A 14 12.39 -39.76 -12.43
N MET A 15 12.43 -39.48 -13.73
CA MET A 15 11.86 -40.35 -14.76
C MET A 15 12.53 -41.72 -14.82
N THR A 16 13.78 -41.86 -14.38
CA THR A 16 14.51 -43.14 -14.41
C THR A 16 14.03 -44.05 -13.29
N ALA A 17 13.96 -43.52 -12.06
CA ALA A 17 13.42 -44.23 -10.90
C ALA A 17 11.92 -44.54 -11.06
N PHE A 18 11.14 -43.60 -11.61
CA PHE A 18 9.72 -43.80 -11.87
C PHE A 18 9.45 -44.93 -12.85
N LYS A 19 10.19 -45.00 -13.97
CA LYS A 19 10.07 -46.11 -14.94
C LYS A 19 10.45 -47.44 -14.32
N LYS A 20 11.52 -47.47 -13.52
CA LYS A 20 11.95 -48.68 -12.81
C LYS A 20 10.85 -49.19 -11.88
N ASP A 21 10.29 -48.33 -11.04
CA ASP A 21 9.25 -48.71 -10.10
C ASP A 21 7.97 -49.23 -10.80
N ILE A 22 7.63 -48.70 -11.98
CA ILE A 22 6.54 -49.23 -12.80
C ILE A 22 6.84 -50.67 -13.25
N VAL A 23 8.04 -50.91 -13.82
CA VAL A 23 8.43 -52.24 -14.29
C VAL A 23 8.45 -53.24 -13.13
N ASP A 24 9.06 -52.86 -12.00
CA ASP A 24 9.17 -53.71 -10.81
C ASP A 24 7.78 -54.08 -10.26
N CYS A 25 6.83 -53.15 -10.26
CA CYS A 25 5.49 -53.37 -9.72
C CYS A 25 4.61 -54.30 -10.57
N PHE A 26 4.81 -54.34 -11.89
CA PHE A 26 4.03 -55.16 -12.81
C PHE A 26 4.72 -56.44 -13.27
N SER A 27 5.96 -56.72 -12.83
CA SER A 27 6.72 -57.90 -13.24
C SER A 27 6.17 -59.24 -12.69
N CYS A 28 5.31 -59.21 -11.67
CA CYS A 28 4.86 -60.41 -10.93
C CYS A 28 3.34 -60.63 -10.92
N THR A 29 2.57 -60.00 -11.81
CA THR A 29 1.10 -60.17 -11.79
C THR A 29 0.69 -61.52 -12.41
N GLY A 30 0.38 -62.50 -11.55
CA GLY A 30 -0.30 -63.74 -11.93
C GLY A 30 -1.76 -63.47 -12.35
N ILE A 31 -2.24 -64.19 -13.36
CA ILE A 31 -3.45 -63.88 -14.16
C ILE A 31 -4.75 -64.44 -13.54
N ASP A 32 -4.75 -64.87 -12.28
CA ASP A 32 -5.86 -65.67 -11.73
C ASP A 32 -6.99 -64.86 -11.04
N SER A 33 -7.13 -63.56 -11.37
CA SER A 33 -8.12 -62.66 -10.72
C SER A 33 -9.13 -62.07 -11.71
N SER A 34 -10.31 -61.67 -11.20
CA SER A 34 -11.37 -61.07 -12.03
C SER A 34 -10.88 -59.79 -12.70
N VAL A 35 -11.40 -59.47 -13.89
CA VAL A 35 -11.01 -58.30 -14.68
C VAL A 35 -11.11 -57.00 -13.86
N GLU A 36 -12.17 -56.87 -13.07
CA GLU A 36 -12.41 -55.71 -12.20
C GLU A 36 -11.33 -55.57 -11.11
N GLN A 37 -10.86 -56.68 -10.55
CA GLN A 37 -9.81 -56.70 -9.54
C GLN A 37 -8.45 -56.34 -10.14
N GLN A 38 -8.19 -56.79 -11.37
CA GLN A 38 -6.96 -56.47 -12.09
C GLN A 38 -6.91 -54.98 -12.48
N VAL A 39 -8.04 -54.40 -12.87
CA VAL A 39 -8.16 -52.96 -13.16
C VAL A 39 -7.92 -52.12 -11.90
N GLU A 40 -8.51 -52.51 -10.76
CA GLU A 40 -8.31 -51.77 -9.51
C GLU A 40 -6.88 -51.89 -8.99
N HIS A 41 -6.27 -53.08 -9.10
CA HIS A 41 -4.86 -53.31 -8.76
C HIS A 41 -3.93 -52.43 -9.63
N TYR A 42 -4.17 -52.37 -10.94
CA TYR A 42 -3.43 -51.50 -11.84
C TYR A 42 -3.55 -50.02 -11.45
N ARG A 43 -4.78 -49.57 -11.22
CA ARG A 43 -5.07 -48.18 -10.87
C ARG A 43 -4.46 -47.79 -9.52
N GLY A 44 -4.60 -48.64 -8.51
CA GLY A 44 -4.03 -48.45 -7.17
C GLY A 44 -2.51 -48.38 -7.20
N ASN A 45 -1.87 -49.31 -7.91
CA ASN A 45 -0.40 -49.34 -8.02
C ASN A 45 0.15 -48.11 -8.73
N LEU A 46 -0.45 -47.68 -9.84
CA LEU A 46 -0.03 -46.45 -10.50
C LEU A 46 -0.26 -45.22 -9.62
N SER A 47 -1.36 -45.16 -8.87
CA SER A 47 -1.58 -44.08 -7.91
C SER A 47 -0.50 -44.07 -6.82
N ASN A 48 -0.16 -45.23 -6.26
CA ASN A 48 0.85 -45.36 -5.20
C ASN A 48 2.25 -44.97 -5.70
N ILE A 49 2.64 -45.42 -6.90
CA ILE A 49 3.91 -45.04 -7.52
C ILE A 49 3.91 -43.53 -7.79
N PHE A 50 2.82 -42.98 -8.31
CA PHE A 50 2.70 -41.55 -8.55
C PHE A 50 2.76 -40.73 -7.25
N ASP A 51 2.15 -41.20 -6.17
CA ASP A 51 2.21 -40.59 -4.84
C ASP A 51 3.61 -40.66 -4.23
N LYS A 52 4.35 -41.77 -4.43
CA LYS A 52 5.74 -41.92 -4.01
C LYS A 52 6.67 -40.90 -4.68
N HIS A 53 6.51 -40.69 -5.99
CA HIS A 53 7.39 -39.82 -6.78
C HIS A 53 6.96 -38.35 -6.80
N ALA A 54 5.68 -38.07 -6.59
CA ALA A 54 5.14 -36.71 -6.58
C ALA A 54 4.05 -36.56 -5.50
N PRO A 55 4.42 -36.56 -4.21
CA PRO A 55 3.46 -36.46 -3.12
C PRO A 55 2.68 -35.14 -3.18
N VAL A 56 1.45 -35.17 -2.68
CA VAL A 56 0.62 -33.97 -2.58
C VAL A 56 1.24 -33.04 -1.55
N THR A 57 1.55 -31.82 -2.00
CA THR A 57 2.02 -30.74 -1.14
C THR A 57 0.96 -29.65 -1.07
N ILE A 58 0.59 -29.24 0.13
CA ILE A 58 -0.32 -28.12 0.34
C ILE A 58 0.51 -26.84 0.43
N LYS A 59 0.17 -25.85 -0.39
CA LYS A 59 0.79 -24.52 -0.33
C LYS A 59 -0.24 -23.46 -0.04
N SER A 60 0.07 -22.61 0.94
CA SER A 60 -0.77 -21.46 1.27
C SER A 60 -0.40 -20.27 0.39
N VAL A 61 -1.34 -19.80 -0.41
CA VAL A 61 -1.16 -18.67 -1.32
C VAL A 61 -1.96 -17.47 -0.84
N VAL A 62 -1.33 -16.30 -0.81
CA VAL A 62 -2.00 -15.04 -0.49
C VAL A 62 -2.89 -14.65 -1.66
N LEU A 63 -4.20 -14.62 -1.45
CA LEU A 63 -5.14 -14.07 -2.40
C LEU A 63 -5.04 -12.55 -2.39
N ARG A 64 -4.65 -12.01 -3.54
CA ARG A 64 -4.67 -10.58 -3.81
C ARG A 64 -5.90 -10.32 -4.68
N PRO A 65 -6.94 -9.62 -4.17
CA PRO A 65 -8.11 -9.32 -4.98
C PRO A 65 -7.66 -8.56 -6.23
N ASN A 66 -8.32 -8.84 -7.36
CA ASN A 66 -8.04 -8.09 -8.56
C ASN A 66 -8.37 -6.63 -8.29
N THR A 67 -7.45 -5.75 -8.67
CA THR A 67 -7.66 -4.33 -8.44
C THR A 67 -8.47 -3.79 -9.61
N GLU A 68 -9.57 -3.10 -9.33
CA GLU A 68 -10.56 -2.69 -10.34
C GLU A 68 -9.96 -1.85 -11.49
N TRP A 69 -8.90 -1.07 -11.22
CA TRP A 69 -8.23 -0.27 -12.25
C TRP A 69 -7.20 -1.02 -13.09
N TYR A 70 -6.92 -2.29 -12.77
CA TYR A 70 -5.86 -3.06 -13.41
C TYR A 70 -6.43 -3.85 -14.59
N SER A 71 -6.41 -3.23 -15.78
CA SER A 71 -6.97 -3.77 -17.02
C SER A 71 -6.07 -4.77 -17.75
N ASP A 72 -6.62 -5.47 -18.74
CA ASP A 72 -5.85 -6.38 -19.59
C ASP A 72 -4.81 -5.66 -20.45
N ASP A 73 -5.04 -4.42 -20.84
CA ASP A 73 -4.06 -3.59 -21.55
C ASP A 73 -2.80 -3.35 -20.70
N LEU A 74 -2.97 -3.10 -19.40
CA LEU A 74 -1.85 -3.01 -18.46
C LEU A 74 -1.10 -4.34 -18.32
N ASN A 75 -1.83 -5.45 -18.32
CA ASN A 75 -1.23 -6.78 -18.30
C ASN A 75 -0.40 -7.06 -19.55
N ASN A 76 -0.92 -6.71 -20.72
CA ASN A 76 -0.25 -6.86 -22.00
C ASN A 76 1.01 -5.98 -22.07
N ALA A 77 0.89 -4.70 -21.71
CA ALA A 77 2.04 -3.79 -21.64
C ALA A 77 3.12 -4.28 -20.65
N LYS A 78 2.73 -4.84 -19.51
CA LYS A 78 3.65 -5.45 -18.54
C LYS A 78 4.34 -6.70 -19.10
N ARG A 79 3.60 -7.52 -19.85
CA ARG A 79 4.14 -8.71 -20.53
C ARG A 79 5.17 -8.33 -21.57
N ASP A 80 4.89 -7.31 -22.38
CA ASP A 80 5.78 -6.79 -23.40
C ASP A 80 7.05 -6.19 -22.79
N LYS A 81 6.91 -5.41 -21.71
CA LYS A 81 8.05 -4.90 -20.94
C LYS A 81 8.97 -6.04 -20.49
N ARG A 82 8.42 -7.11 -19.91
CA ARG A 82 9.20 -8.28 -19.49
C ARG A 82 9.81 -9.06 -20.67
N LYS A 83 9.14 -9.09 -21.83
CA LYS A 83 9.67 -9.71 -23.04
C LYS A 83 10.89 -8.94 -23.56
N ALA A 84 10.80 -7.62 -23.61
CA ALA A 84 11.91 -6.74 -23.98
C ALA A 84 13.07 -6.86 -22.98
N GLU A 85 12.77 -6.90 -21.68
CA GLU A 85 13.76 -7.11 -20.62
C GLU A 85 14.55 -8.41 -20.82
N ARG A 86 13.85 -9.54 -21.02
CA ARG A 86 14.51 -10.83 -21.27
C ARG A 86 15.40 -10.78 -22.51
N LYS A 87 14.92 -10.17 -23.61
CA LYS A 87 15.70 -10.02 -24.84
C LYS A 87 16.95 -9.19 -24.63
N TRP A 88 16.86 -8.10 -23.88
CA TRP A 88 18.02 -7.28 -23.53
C TRP A 88 19.01 -8.03 -22.64
N ARG A 89 18.55 -8.74 -21.61
CA ARG A 89 19.43 -9.52 -20.72
C ARG A 89 20.19 -10.64 -21.44
N ASP A 90 19.56 -11.23 -22.44
CA ASP A 90 20.15 -12.29 -23.27
C ASP A 90 21.19 -11.72 -24.24
N SER A 91 20.79 -10.77 -25.08
CA SER A 91 21.64 -10.20 -26.14
C SER A 91 22.68 -9.17 -25.68
N LYS A 92 22.43 -8.45 -24.58
CA LYS A 92 23.22 -7.32 -24.06
C LYS A 92 23.47 -6.17 -25.05
N LEU A 93 22.68 -6.06 -26.12
CA LEU A 93 22.80 -4.99 -27.12
C LEU A 93 22.09 -3.71 -26.66
N GLU A 94 22.68 -2.55 -26.96
CA GLU A 94 22.11 -1.24 -26.60
C GLU A 94 20.76 -0.96 -27.30
N VAL A 95 20.57 -1.43 -28.53
CA VAL A 95 19.27 -1.31 -29.22
C VAL A 95 18.15 -2.00 -28.42
N HIS A 96 18.42 -3.18 -27.88
CA HIS A 96 17.43 -3.88 -27.05
C HIS A 96 17.23 -3.21 -25.68
N HIS A 97 18.27 -2.58 -25.13
CA HIS A 97 18.17 -1.76 -23.93
C HIS A 97 17.26 -0.54 -24.14
N GLN A 98 17.40 0.14 -25.27
CA GLN A 98 16.55 1.27 -25.65
C GLN A 98 15.08 0.84 -25.80
N ILE A 99 14.81 -0.28 -26.48
CA ILE A 99 13.47 -0.85 -26.59
C ILE A 99 12.89 -1.16 -25.20
N PHE A 100 13.68 -1.76 -24.31
CA PHE A 100 13.24 -2.03 -22.94
C PHE A 100 12.89 -0.74 -22.19
N LYS A 101 13.74 0.30 -22.27
CA LYS A 101 13.47 1.62 -21.67
C LYS A 101 12.19 2.23 -22.22
N GLU A 102 11.94 2.14 -23.53
CA GLU A 102 10.70 2.60 -24.14
C GLU A 102 9.49 1.88 -23.56
N LYS A 103 9.51 0.54 -23.51
CA LYS A 103 8.42 -0.25 -22.92
C LYS A 103 8.20 0.05 -21.44
N CYS A 104 9.26 0.37 -20.67
CA CYS A 104 9.14 0.85 -19.30
C CYS A 104 8.36 2.18 -19.21
N ARG A 105 8.68 3.14 -20.09
CA ARG A 105 7.99 4.44 -20.15
C ARG A 105 6.51 4.27 -20.53
N THR A 106 6.23 3.47 -21.57
CA THR A 106 4.85 3.19 -22.01
C THR A 106 4.04 2.54 -20.89
N PHE A 107 4.58 1.52 -20.22
CA PHE A 107 3.91 0.86 -19.10
C PHE A 107 3.66 1.83 -17.93
N GLY A 108 4.64 2.66 -17.59
CA GLY A 108 4.49 3.69 -16.54
C GLY A 108 3.38 4.69 -16.87
N LYS A 109 3.32 5.17 -18.12
CA LYS A 109 2.27 6.08 -18.59
C LYS A 109 0.88 5.44 -18.50
N LEU A 110 0.72 4.22 -19.00
CA LEU A 110 -0.55 3.50 -18.92
C LEU A 110 -0.98 3.27 -17.47
N LEU A 111 -0.03 2.93 -16.59
CA LEU A 111 -0.30 2.70 -15.17
C LEU A 111 -0.77 3.97 -14.47
N TYR A 112 -0.15 5.11 -14.79
CA TYR A 112 -0.55 6.41 -14.28
C TYR A 112 -1.98 6.74 -14.73
N ILE A 113 -2.26 6.67 -16.03
CA ILE A 113 -3.58 6.99 -16.61
C ILE A 113 -4.65 6.09 -15.99
N ALA A 114 -4.42 4.79 -15.89
CA ALA A 114 -5.42 3.87 -15.33
C ALA A 114 -5.76 4.20 -13.87
N LYS A 115 -4.75 4.52 -13.04
CA LYS A 115 -4.97 4.94 -11.65
C LYS A 115 -5.70 6.28 -11.58
N GLU A 116 -5.26 7.25 -12.38
CA GLU A 116 -5.86 8.58 -12.44
C GLU A 116 -7.34 8.49 -12.83
N THR A 117 -7.67 7.86 -13.95
CA THR A 117 -9.05 7.67 -14.41
C THR A 117 -9.92 6.97 -13.37
N TYR A 118 -9.40 5.94 -12.72
CA TYR A 118 -10.13 5.21 -11.70
C TYR A 118 -10.43 6.06 -10.46
N TYR A 119 -9.42 6.72 -9.91
CA TYR A 119 -9.62 7.51 -8.69
C TYR A 119 -10.38 8.81 -8.97
N SER A 120 -10.20 9.43 -10.14
CA SER A 120 -10.99 10.57 -10.58
C SER A 120 -12.47 10.20 -10.70
N SER A 121 -12.80 9.10 -11.40
CA SER A 121 -14.19 8.64 -11.49
C SER A 121 -14.77 8.25 -10.12
N LYS A 122 -13.99 7.63 -9.23
CA LYS A 122 -14.42 7.38 -7.83
C LYS A 122 -14.74 8.64 -7.06
N ILE A 123 -13.96 9.71 -7.23
CA ILE A 123 -14.18 10.99 -6.57
C ILE A 123 -15.43 11.67 -7.16
N GLU A 124 -15.57 11.66 -8.49
CA GLU A 124 -16.75 12.20 -9.18
C GLU A 124 -18.04 11.48 -8.74
N ASN A 125 -17.99 10.14 -8.62
CA ASN A 125 -19.11 9.34 -8.13
C ASN A 125 -19.49 9.63 -6.66
N CYS A 126 -18.61 10.23 -5.85
CA CYS A 126 -18.97 10.69 -4.50
C CYS A 126 -19.85 11.96 -4.53
N GLY A 127 -19.82 12.75 -5.61
CA GLY A 127 -20.59 13.99 -5.75
C GLY A 127 -20.43 14.93 -4.54
N ASN A 128 -21.56 15.36 -3.97
CA ASN A 128 -21.61 16.23 -2.79
C ASN A 128 -21.63 15.47 -1.44
N ASP A 129 -21.45 14.15 -1.42
CA ASP A 129 -21.39 13.39 -0.17
C ASP A 129 -19.99 13.48 0.46
N HIS A 130 -19.83 14.48 1.33
CA HIS A 130 -18.58 14.71 2.07
C HIS A 130 -18.17 13.52 2.95
N LYS A 131 -19.12 12.72 3.46
CA LYS A 131 -18.80 11.55 4.28
C LYS A 131 -18.15 10.46 3.44
N GLN A 132 -18.66 10.21 2.23
CA GLN A 132 -18.07 9.25 1.31
C GLN A 132 -16.68 9.69 0.82
N LEU A 133 -16.53 10.95 0.46
CA LEU A 133 -15.23 11.50 0.06
C LEU A 133 -14.19 11.40 1.18
N PHE A 134 -14.58 11.70 2.42
CA PHE A 134 -13.69 11.59 3.57
C PHE A 134 -13.30 10.12 3.86
N LYS A 135 -14.25 9.19 3.74
CA LYS A 135 -13.98 7.73 3.85
C LYS A 135 -13.00 7.27 2.76
N LEU A 136 -13.21 7.68 1.51
CA LEU A 136 -12.31 7.37 0.39
C LEU A 136 -10.91 7.92 0.65
N THR A 137 -10.81 9.18 1.06
CA THR A 137 -9.52 9.82 1.39
C THR A 137 -8.81 9.09 2.54
N LYS A 138 -9.52 8.76 3.62
CA LYS A 138 -8.98 7.99 4.75
C LYS A 138 -8.46 6.61 4.30
N HIS A 139 -9.18 5.96 3.39
CA HIS A 139 -8.77 4.69 2.78
C HIS A 139 -7.47 4.85 1.96
N LEU A 140 -7.39 5.88 1.11
CA LEU A 140 -6.20 6.14 0.29
C LEU A 140 -4.96 6.48 1.11
N MET A 141 -5.14 7.20 2.23
CA MET A 141 -4.06 7.57 3.16
C MET A 141 -3.62 6.43 4.08
N GLY A 142 -4.13 5.21 3.91
CA GLY A 142 -3.72 4.04 4.69
C GLY A 142 -4.10 4.09 6.17
N LYS A 143 -4.95 5.04 6.60
CA LYS A 143 -5.44 5.18 7.98
C LYS A 143 -6.62 4.25 8.26
N GLN A 144 -6.57 3.03 7.75
CA GLN A 144 -7.49 1.96 8.14
C GLN A 144 -6.99 1.31 9.44
N GLN A 145 -6.76 2.13 10.47
CA GLN A 145 -6.77 1.60 11.81
C GLN A 145 -8.25 1.37 12.14
N GLN A 146 -8.65 0.11 12.17
CA GLN A 146 -9.58 -0.31 13.22
C GLN A 146 -8.98 0.28 14.49
N THR A 147 -9.72 1.12 15.20
CA THR A 147 -9.40 1.44 16.58
C THR A 147 -10.10 0.35 17.37
N PRO A 148 -9.51 -0.86 17.52
CA PRO A 148 -10.12 -1.84 18.40
C PRO A 148 -10.25 -1.16 19.76
N LEU A 149 -11.43 -1.29 20.34
CA LEU A 149 -11.58 -0.95 21.74
C LEU A 149 -10.55 -1.75 22.54
N PRO A 150 -10.00 -1.21 23.64
CA PRO A 150 -9.19 -1.98 24.55
C PRO A 150 -9.91 -3.28 24.92
N SER A 151 -9.23 -4.41 24.87
CA SER A 151 -9.81 -5.68 25.30
C SER A 151 -10.11 -5.62 26.79
N SER A 152 -11.37 -5.73 27.18
CA SER A 152 -11.81 -5.84 28.57
C SER A 152 -12.58 -7.14 28.77
N SER A 153 -12.66 -7.59 30.02
CA SER A 153 -13.43 -8.78 30.39
C SER A 153 -14.94 -8.50 30.52
N SER A 154 -15.31 -7.23 30.66
CA SER A 154 -16.67 -6.74 30.89
C SER A 154 -16.87 -5.32 30.33
N ASP A 155 -18.09 -5.01 29.88
CA ASP A 155 -18.49 -3.67 29.44
C ASP A 155 -18.46 -2.65 30.59
N LEU A 156 -18.72 -3.11 31.83
CA LEU A 156 -18.66 -2.27 33.03
C LEU A 156 -17.21 -1.87 33.35
N GLU A 157 -16.28 -2.81 33.20
CA GLU A 157 -14.85 -2.56 33.41
C GLU A 157 -14.31 -1.57 32.37
N LEU A 158 -14.71 -1.73 31.10
CA LEU A 158 -14.30 -0.82 30.03
C LEU A 158 -14.85 0.59 30.22
N SER A 159 -16.12 0.72 30.61
CA SER A 159 -16.75 2.02 30.85
C SER A 159 -16.13 2.75 32.05
N ASN A 160 -15.83 2.03 33.14
CA ASN A 160 -15.11 2.60 34.28
C ASN A 160 -13.68 3.01 33.91
N SER A 161 -12.96 2.18 33.14
CA SER A 161 -11.63 2.53 32.64
C SER A 161 -11.64 3.79 31.77
N PHE A 162 -12.66 3.96 30.92
CA PHE A 162 -12.85 5.21 30.18
C PHE A 162 -13.14 6.40 31.11
N ALA A 163 -14.01 6.23 32.10
CA ALA A 163 -14.32 7.28 33.07
C ALA A 163 -13.05 7.75 33.80
N ASP A 164 -12.26 6.82 34.33
CA ASP A 164 -11.01 7.12 35.02
C ASP A 164 -10.00 7.80 34.10
N PHE A 165 -9.86 7.33 32.85
CA PHE A 165 -8.99 7.96 31.87
C PHE A 165 -9.35 9.43 31.64
N PHE A 166 -10.64 9.74 31.45
CA PHE A 166 -11.07 11.13 31.22
C PHE A 166 -10.94 11.99 32.47
N VAL A 167 -11.26 11.46 33.65
CA VAL A 167 -11.07 12.17 34.93
C VAL A 167 -9.59 12.51 35.13
N ASN A 168 -8.70 11.52 35.00
CA ASN A 168 -7.26 11.70 35.13
C ASN A 168 -6.72 12.69 34.09
N LYS A 169 -7.17 12.59 32.84
CA LYS A 169 -6.78 13.54 31.79
C LYS A 169 -7.17 14.98 32.12
N VAL A 170 -8.36 15.19 32.68
CA VAL A 170 -8.80 16.52 33.11
C VAL A 170 -7.93 17.04 34.26
N VAL A 171 -7.60 16.20 35.23
CA VAL A 171 -6.70 16.55 36.35
C VAL A 171 -5.31 16.93 35.82
N THR A 172 -4.70 16.06 35.00
CA THR A 172 -3.38 16.32 34.39
C THR A 172 -3.35 17.63 33.59
N ILE A 173 -4.41 17.93 32.82
CA ILE A 173 -4.50 19.20 32.07
C ILE A 173 -4.59 20.39 33.03
N ARG A 174 -5.40 20.30 34.10
CA ARG A 174 -5.55 21.38 35.08
C ARG A 174 -4.25 21.65 35.82
N ASP A 175 -3.55 20.60 36.23
CA ASP A 175 -2.26 20.72 36.94
C ASP A 175 -1.19 21.28 36.01
N GLY A 176 -1.10 20.79 34.76
CA GLY A 176 -0.21 21.36 33.76
C GLY A 176 -0.47 22.83 33.47
N LEU A 177 -1.73 23.29 33.47
CA LEU A 177 -2.06 24.72 33.32
C LEU A 177 -1.72 25.54 34.57
N ARG A 178 -1.85 24.96 35.78
CA ARG A 178 -1.43 25.60 37.03
C ARG A 178 0.07 25.80 37.08
N ASP A 179 0.85 24.80 36.68
CA ASP A 179 2.32 24.87 36.63
C ASP A 179 2.83 25.89 35.59
N GLN A 180 2.09 26.08 34.50
CA GLN A 180 2.35 27.13 33.51
C GLN A 180 2.02 28.55 34.03
N ASN A 181 1.06 28.67 34.93
CA ASN A 181 0.72 29.94 35.57
C ASN A 181 1.68 30.30 36.72
N THR A 182 2.18 29.32 37.47
CA THR A 182 3.17 29.54 38.53
C THR A 182 4.57 29.87 37.98
N SER A 183 4.91 29.35 36.80
CA SER A 183 6.16 29.72 36.09
C SER A 183 6.11 31.10 35.44
N LYS A 184 4.94 31.55 34.94
CA LYS A 184 4.75 32.94 34.46
C LYS A 184 4.76 33.99 35.58
N ALA A 185 4.41 33.63 36.81
CA ALA A 185 4.49 34.52 37.96
C ALA A 185 5.94 34.85 38.40
N LYS A 186 6.96 34.16 37.87
CA LYS A 186 8.39 34.43 38.14
C LYS A 186 9.12 35.19 37.02
N THR A 187 8.44 35.60 35.95
CA THR A 187 9.05 36.44 34.90
C THR A 187 8.06 37.50 34.42
N THR A 188 7.82 38.50 35.27
CA THR A 188 7.25 39.78 34.85
C THR A 188 8.36 40.83 34.87
N GLN A 189 9.05 40.99 33.74
CA GLN A 189 9.51 42.26 33.19
C GLN A 189 10.05 41.92 31.80
N ASN A 190 9.23 42.14 30.77
CA ASN A 190 9.61 42.76 29.49
C ASN A 190 8.36 42.82 28.60
N SER A 191 7.81 44.02 28.55
CA SER A 191 6.76 44.43 27.62
C SER A 191 7.25 44.24 26.18
N ALA A 192 6.54 43.42 25.41
CA ALA A 192 6.58 43.47 23.96
C ALA A 192 5.14 43.46 23.45
N THR A 193 4.72 44.63 22.98
CA THR A 193 3.46 44.88 22.29
C THR A 193 3.38 44.02 21.03
N TRP A 194 2.38 43.15 20.97
CA TRP A 194 2.05 42.44 19.73
C TRP A 194 1.39 43.42 18.77
N THR A 195 2.14 43.87 17.77
CA THR A 195 1.58 44.58 16.62
C THR A 195 0.71 43.62 15.78
N LYS A 196 -0.42 44.18 15.37
CA LYS A 196 -1.56 43.58 14.67
C LYS A 196 -1.13 42.92 13.36
N TRP A 197 -1.42 41.64 13.19
CA TRP A 197 -1.27 40.93 11.92
C TRP A 197 -2.32 41.46 10.93
N THR A 198 -1.90 42.21 9.90
CA THR A 198 -2.78 42.61 8.80
C THR A 198 -2.58 41.68 7.61
N SER A 199 -3.70 41.26 7.04
CA SER A 199 -3.80 40.28 5.96
C SER A 199 -3.38 40.89 4.63
N SER A 200 -2.08 40.94 4.34
CA SER A 200 -1.55 41.09 2.98
C SER A 200 -0.05 40.77 2.96
N GLN A 201 0.29 39.48 2.87
CA GLN A 201 1.58 39.07 2.32
C GLN A 201 1.38 37.90 1.36
N THR A 202 1.50 38.22 0.08
CA THR A 202 1.64 37.28 -1.05
C THR A 202 2.98 36.56 -0.89
N TYR A 203 2.98 35.23 -0.84
CA TYR A 203 4.21 34.43 -0.82
C TYR A 203 4.75 34.26 -2.25
N PRO A 204 5.98 34.69 -2.55
CA PRO A 204 6.65 34.41 -3.81
C PRO A 204 7.28 33.01 -3.71
N GLY A 205 6.80 32.06 -4.50
CA GLY A 205 7.43 30.73 -4.54
C GLY A 205 6.52 29.60 -4.97
N TYR A 206 5.94 29.68 -6.16
CA TYR A 206 5.45 28.49 -6.86
C TYR A 206 6.05 28.49 -8.27
N GLN A 207 7.22 27.87 -8.39
CA GLN A 207 7.69 27.36 -9.69
C GLN A 207 7.00 26.01 -9.95
N PRO A 208 6.51 25.74 -11.18
CA PRO A 208 5.76 24.52 -11.48
C PRO A 208 6.60 23.25 -11.28
N MET A 209 5.96 22.21 -10.73
CA MET A 209 6.49 20.88 -10.41
C MET A 209 7.01 20.07 -11.62
N LEU A 210 7.13 20.67 -12.80
CA LEU A 210 7.64 20.03 -14.02
C LEU A 210 9.14 19.75 -13.97
N LEU A 211 9.92 20.57 -13.25
CA LEU A 211 11.36 20.34 -13.05
C LEU A 211 11.68 19.15 -12.13
N TYR A 212 10.70 18.64 -11.38
CA TYR A 212 10.92 17.49 -10.50
C TYR A 212 11.03 16.19 -11.32
N LEU A 213 10.29 16.08 -12.44
CA LEU A 213 10.23 14.87 -13.26
C LEU A 213 11.51 14.56 -14.04
N GLU A 214 12.36 15.57 -14.30
CA GLU A 214 13.64 15.37 -14.98
C GLU A 214 14.71 14.76 -14.04
N LYS A 215 14.58 14.98 -12.73
CA LYS A 215 15.52 14.44 -11.71
C LYS A 215 15.15 13.07 -11.13
N VAL A 216 13.88 12.64 -11.20
CA VAL A 216 13.46 11.33 -10.63
C VAL A 216 13.74 10.12 -11.54
N GLY A 217 14.32 10.33 -12.72
CA GLY A 217 14.64 9.24 -13.65
C GLY A 217 15.68 8.24 -13.16
N ASN A 218 16.27 8.42 -11.97
CA ASN A 218 17.43 7.65 -11.52
C ASN A 218 17.40 7.13 -10.07
N VAL A 219 16.26 7.13 -9.38
CA VAL A 219 16.18 6.56 -8.03
C VAL A 219 14.90 5.75 -7.85
N GLU A 220 15.03 4.44 -7.63
CA GLU A 220 13.97 3.61 -7.04
C GLU A 220 13.77 4.05 -5.57
N THR A 221 13.09 5.17 -5.34
CA THR A 221 12.58 5.52 -4.02
C THR A 221 11.10 5.20 -3.95
N LYS A 222 10.73 4.43 -2.92
CA LYS A 222 9.36 4.26 -2.41
C LYS A 222 8.80 5.64 -2.06
N MET A 223 8.22 6.33 -3.04
CA MET A 223 7.36 7.46 -2.81
C MET A 223 5.98 7.06 -3.35
N ASP A 224 5.00 6.90 -2.48
CA ASP A 224 3.65 6.47 -2.89
C ASP A 224 3.00 7.57 -3.73
N ASP A 225 2.98 7.37 -5.05
CA ASP A 225 2.35 8.21 -6.10
C ASP A 225 0.92 8.68 -5.78
N LYS A 226 0.25 8.00 -4.83
CA LYS A 226 -1.11 8.28 -4.37
C LYS A 226 -1.23 9.62 -3.63
N HIS A 227 -0.18 10.05 -2.91
CA HIS A 227 -0.23 11.26 -2.08
C HIS A 227 -0.13 12.56 -2.91
N THR A 228 0.62 12.54 -4.01
CA THR A 228 0.85 13.71 -4.87
C THR A 228 -0.36 14.00 -5.77
N LEU A 229 -1.10 12.97 -6.21
CA LEU A 229 -2.26 13.16 -7.09
C LEU A 229 -3.46 13.78 -6.37
N VAL A 230 -3.74 13.30 -5.14
CA VAL A 230 -4.89 13.77 -4.34
C VAL A 230 -4.70 15.23 -3.88
N THR A 231 -3.47 15.62 -3.55
CA THR A 231 -3.16 16.98 -3.10
C THR A 231 -3.28 18.02 -4.23
N ASN A 232 -2.81 17.69 -5.43
CA ASN A 232 -2.91 18.59 -6.58
C ASN A 232 -4.35 18.76 -7.08
N GLN A 233 -5.15 17.68 -7.09
CA GLN A 233 -6.54 17.76 -7.56
C GLN A 233 -7.42 18.54 -6.59
N CYS A 234 -7.24 18.35 -5.27
CA CYS A 234 -7.95 19.08 -4.22
C CYS A 234 -7.62 20.58 -4.23
N CYS A 235 -6.39 20.96 -4.63
CA CYS A 235 -5.99 22.35 -4.80
C CYS A 235 -6.61 22.98 -6.08
N SER A 236 -6.70 22.20 -7.17
CA SER A 236 -7.25 22.66 -8.45
C SER A 236 -8.79 22.85 -8.45
N THR A 237 -9.51 22.14 -7.57
CA THR A 237 -10.94 22.33 -7.35
C THR A 237 -11.24 23.52 -6.44
N LEU A 238 -10.28 23.96 -5.60
CA LEU A 238 -10.38 25.18 -4.80
C LEU A 238 -10.16 26.47 -5.62
N GLN A 239 -9.34 26.42 -6.67
CA GLN A 239 -9.05 27.58 -7.53
C GLN A 239 -10.15 27.85 -8.58
N ARG A 240 -10.95 26.84 -8.94
CA ARG A 240 -12.10 26.99 -9.83
C ARG A 240 -13.34 27.32 -9.00
N GLY A 241 -13.55 28.63 -8.80
CA GLY A 241 -14.51 29.19 -7.87
C GLY A 241 -15.92 28.65 -7.98
N ASN A 242 -16.46 28.27 -6.83
CA ASN A 242 -17.84 28.56 -6.46
C ASN A 242 -17.82 29.11 -5.03
N LYS A 243 -18.53 30.21 -4.83
CA LYS A 243 -18.63 30.99 -3.59
C LYS A 243 -19.04 30.05 -2.43
N MET A 244 -18.06 29.60 -1.65
CA MET A 244 -18.28 28.79 -0.46
C MET A 244 -18.40 29.70 0.76
N ASP A 245 -19.43 29.48 1.58
CA ASP A 245 -19.66 30.23 2.82
C ASP A 245 -18.45 30.15 3.76
N ASP A 246 -18.20 31.20 4.55
CA ASP A 246 -16.98 31.39 5.36
C ASP A 246 -16.62 30.21 6.28
N LYS A 247 -17.61 29.39 6.67
CA LYS A 247 -17.40 28.16 7.45
C LYS A 247 -16.78 27.02 6.63
N HIS A 248 -17.10 26.92 5.34
CA HIS A 248 -16.58 25.92 4.41
C HIS A 248 -15.10 26.19 4.06
N THR A 249 -14.72 27.46 3.95
CA THR A 249 -13.33 27.90 3.74
C THR A 249 -12.44 27.63 4.95
N LEU A 250 -12.99 27.68 6.17
CA LEU A 250 -12.24 27.41 7.39
C LEU A 250 -11.88 25.92 7.56
N VAL A 251 -12.79 25.02 7.22
CA VAL A 251 -12.59 23.56 7.37
C VAL A 251 -11.58 23.03 6.34
N THR A 252 -11.65 23.53 5.11
CA THR A 252 -10.69 23.18 4.04
C THR A 252 -9.30 23.73 4.32
N ASN A 253 -9.20 24.99 4.77
CA ASN A 253 -7.91 25.58 5.19
C ASN A 253 -7.31 24.89 6.43
N GLN A 254 -8.15 24.45 7.38
CA GLN A 254 -7.67 23.66 8.52
C GLN A 254 -7.16 22.28 8.06
N CYS A 255 -7.81 21.65 7.08
CA CYS A 255 -7.39 20.36 6.53
C CYS A 255 -6.04 20.47 5.77
N CYS A 256 -5.88 21.52 4.94
CA CYS A 256 -4.62 21.82 4.26
C CYS A 256 -3.49 22.21 5.23
N SER A 257 -3.77 23.02 6.26
CA SER A 257 -2.80 23.39 7.30
C SER A 257 -2.34 22.17 8.10
N THR A 258 -3.24 21.24 8.39
CA THR A 258 -2.91 19.99 9.09
C THR A 258 -2.09 19.04 8.20
N LEU A 259 -2.36 19.01 6.90
CA LEU A 259 -1.56 18.26 5.91
C LEU A 259 -0.14 18.83 5.78
N VAL A 260 0.02 20.15 5.63
CA VAL A 260 1.34 20.81 5.52
C VAL A 260 2.15 20.67 6.81
N LYS A 261 1.49 20.75 7.99
CA LYS A 261 2.13 20.48 9.28
C LYS A 261 2.56 19.02 9.44
N SER A 262 1.86 18.07 8.81
CA SER A 262 2.28 16.66 8.78
C SER A 262 3.48 16.40 7.86
N MET A 263 3.54 17.11 6.72
CA MET A 263 4.65 17.03 5.75
C MET A 263 5.96 17.62 6.31
N THR A 264 5.88 18.72 7.07
CA THR A 264 7.05 19.36 7.70
C THR A 264 7.56 18.62 8.95
N ARG A 265 6.72 17.86 9.65
CA ARG A 265 7.16 16.98 10.76
C ARG A 265 7.93 15.75 10.30
N GLY A 266 7.70 15.26 9.08
CA GLY A 266 8.46 14.16 8.48
C GLY A 266 9.93 14.51 8.14
N HIS A 267 10.28 15.80 8.06
CA HIS A 267 11.62 16.25 7.73
C HIS A 267 12.54 16.47 8.95
N LYS A 268 12.02 16.35 10.18
CA LYS A 268 12.81 16.56 11.41
C LYS A 268 13.46 15.29 11.98
N HIS A 269 13.27 14.13 11.35
CA HIS A 269 13.85 12.86 11.79
C HIS A 269 15.02 12.33 10.94
N SER A 270 15.69 13.17 10.14
CA SER A 270 16.93 12.76 9.43
C SER A 270 18.15 13.65 9.66
N THR A 271 18.18 14.42 10.76
CA THR A 271 19.41 15.13 11.14
C THR A 271 19.67 14.85 12.61
N ILE A 272 20.45 13.80 12.87
CA ILE A 272 21.42 13.61 13.98
C ILE A 272 21.95 12.18 13.79
N THR A 273 23.14 12.07 13.20
CA THR A 273 24.25 11.16 13.59
C THR A 273 25.39 11.34 12.58
N SER A 274 26.27 12.31 12.84
CA SER A 274 27.57 12.37 12.18
C SER A 274 28.61 12.95 13.14
N THR A 275 28.99 12.17 14.15
CA THR A 275 30.20 12.31 15.00
C THR A 275 30.17 11.05 15.90
N ILE A 276 31.10 10.09 15.88
CA ILE A 276 32.45 10.12 16.44
C ILE A 276 33.11 8.78 16.02
N PHE A 277 34.31 8.83 15.45
CA PHE A 277 35.35 7.83 15.66
C PHE A 277 36.68 8.58 15.56
N THR A 278 37.20 8.94 16.73
CA THR A 278 38.65 8.99 17.00
C THR A 278 39.19 7.58 17.05
#